data_AF-A0A950IHN9-F1
#
_entry.id   AF-A0A950IHN9-F1
#
_cell.length_a   1.000
_cell.length_b   1.000
_cell.length_c   1.000
_cell.angle_alpha   90.00
_cell.angle_beta   90.00
_cell.angle_gamma   90.00
#
_symmetry.space_group_name_H-M   'P 1'
#
loop_
_entity.id
_entity.type
_entity.pdbx_description
1 polymer ?
#
loop_
_entity_poly.entity_id
_entity_poly.type
_entity_poly.pdbx_seq_one_letter_code
_entity_poly.pdbx_strand_id
1 'polypeptide(L)'
;MYERLSASPQVRTQNGRLPAARPRSAQRAAAPQRHLSTVGLGHRLANFVDAEPAVAVQAQVLQPKLPPVREFMVRTGGKEKQTEALVLIVNWLATYQDERAKETPKIQLLFKYIDFLDKSINLWFAEFKGPDLSKVPNAPYLLHVHEEVRQEHAKLVEIAYKNPDKVIPVNLATLQNDEIEVVRRLWKSIVAGEGNLRIIGTTEFKTEMYANIAKLLQGSYGRAMIEYLDGGEVKLANRTTIAANFDGTFAEHGKDDKDEKGSYAFPRANLTDKPVKEGEQDTSDKSSDVIVETVDKGYKVASTRAAITQLMMAGEPGVNYKGTSYTFGKGSGSLVKIVADDGKNPQVDKMLNQILTPSYITLGHELGHAVRNRGGGSFRRAATETYDKLLTDEEGKTGAQQRTLWTSSEELLNITTSENQLRGEHLISERSYHTTQPAAAASLFQIDLEALLDEVKGGTEKYVAGSQLWQTSIAPTLNDKDWSPERLDERRKLLPKVRNTVFPVARKKYALEAQLLDHHTQHASVMTLDDFKKIKDVRDVFINLRQEDWDEPGCTAKVNAIGKMMADKDWWRTAKIGTLVVGLIAIGISLYLKFLSTTTETK
;
A
#
# COMPACT_ATOMS: atom_id res chain seq x y z
N MET A 1 -32.72 -4.85 -5.01
CA MET A 1 -32.51 -5.82 -3.92
C MET A 1 -31.80 -5.10 -2.77
N TYR A 2 -32.50 -4.11 -2.18
CA TYR A 2 -32.00 -3.23 -1.13
C TYR A 2 -33.15 -3.01 -0.15
N GLU A 3 -33.08 -3.61 1.03
CA GLU A 3 -33.80 -3.15 2.22
C GLU A 3 -33.20 -3.79 3.49
N ARG A 4 -33.02 -2.95 4.52
CA ARG A 4 -32.80 -3.25 5.94
C ARG A 4 -31.43 -3.78 6.38
N LEU A 5 -30.73 -2.97 7.19
CA LEU A 5 -30.78 -3.07 8.66
C LEU A 5 -29.92 -1.95 9.29
N SER A 6 -30.57 -0.95 9.88
CA SER A 6 -29.97 -0.03 10.85
C SER A 6 -30.75 -0.14 12.16
N ALA A 7 -30.11 -0.65 13.19
CA ALA A 7 -30.59 -0.60 14.56
C ALA A 7 -29.44 -0.09 15.45
N SER A 8 -29.57 1.16 15.91
CA SER A 8 -28.71 1.74 16.95
C SER A 8 -29.27 1.39 18.33
N PRO A 9 -28.42 1.08 19.33
CA PRO A 9 -28.86 0.99 20.70
C PRO A 9 -28.89 2.37 21.37
N GLN A 10 -29.98 2.63 22.10
CA GLN A 10 -30.22 3.83 22.90
C GLN A 10 -29.23 3.92 24.07
N VAL A 11 -28.52 5.04 24.18
CA VAL A 11 -27.74 5.41 25.36
C VAL A 11 -28.63 6.19 26.33
N ARG A 12 -28.69 5.67 27.55
CA ARG A 12 -29.43 6.14 28.72
C ARG A 12 -28.74 7.40 29.27
N THR A 13 -29.38 8.56 29.22
CA THR A 13 -28.89 9.78 29.86
C THR A 13 -29.27 9.80 31.34
N GLN A 14 -28.27 10.00 32.21
CA GLN A 14 -28.48 10.34 33.63
C GLN A 14 -28.27 11.83 33.85
N ASN A 15 -29.22 12.41 34.59
CA ASN A 15 -29.29 13.80 35.03
C ASN A 15 -28.11 14.17 35.94
N GLY A 16 -27.49 15.32 35.68
CA GLY A 16 -26.50 15.96 36.55
C GLY A 16 -26.63 17.48 36.49
N ARG A 17 -26.83 18.09 37.65
CA ARG A 17 -27.22 19.50 37.89
C ARG A 17 -26.16 20.53 37.49
N LEU A 18 -26.67 21.70 37.08
CA LEU A 18 -26.00 23.01 37.00
C LEU A 18 -25.34 23.44 38.33
N PRO A 19 -24.38 24.39 38.26
CA PRO A 19 -24.70 25.69 38.84
C PRO A 19 -24.37 26.89 37.94
N ALA A 20 -25.16 27.94 38.15
CA ALA A 20 -25.09 29.23 37.49
C ALA A 20 -23.95 30.12 38.01
N ALA A 21 -23.37 30.94 37.14
CA ALA A 21 -22.72 32.20 37.53
C ALA A 21 -22.66 33.22 36.37
N ARG A 22 -23.51 34.24 36.51
CA ARG A 22 -23.45 35.68 36.14
C ARG A 22 -22.84 36.18 34.81
N PRO A 23 -23.51 37.15 34.14
CA PRO A 23 -23.00 37.85 32.97
C PRO A 23 -22.13 39.05 33.36
N ARG A 24 -21.11 39.37 32.54
CA ARG A 24 -20.47 40.69 32.52
C ARG A 24 -20.75 41.38 31.20
N SER A 25 -21.23 42.60 31.35
CA SER A 25 -21.63 43.59 30.38
C SER A 25 -20.46 44.27 29.66
N ALA A 26 -20.72 44.58 28.38
CA ALA A 26 -20.39 45.82 27.65
C ALA A 26 -18.93 46.32 27.57
N GLN A 27 -18.46 46.50 26.34
CA GLN A 27 -17.98 47.82 25.87
C GLN A 27 -18.00 47.94 24.34
N ARG A 28 -18.60 49.05 23.89
CA ARG A 28 -18.66 49.57 22.51
C ARG A 28 -17.32 50.20 22.11
N ALA A 29 -16.97 50.12 20.82
CA ALA A 29 -16.27 51.17 20.06
C ALA A 29 -16.54 50.89 18.55
N ALA A 30 -17.39 51.65 17.88
CA ALA A 30 -17.14 52.94 17.22
C ALA A 30 -16.43 52.80 15.85
N ALA A 31 -17.22 53.00 14.80
CA ALA A 31 -16.80 53.18 13.41
C ALA A 31 -16.16 54.57 13.19
N PRO A 32 -15.50 54.77 12.04
CA PRO A 32 -15.45 56.09 11.41
C PRO A 32 -16.12 56.08 10.03
N GLN A 33 -17.12 56.96 9.90
CA GLN A 33 -17.53 57.57 8.64
C GLN A 33 -16.41 58.47 8.09
N ARG A 34 -16.35 58.62 6.76
CA ARG A 34 -15.87 59.74 5.91
C ARG A 34 -15.80 59.17 4.48
N HIS A 35 -16.11 59.84 3.37
CA HIS A 35 -16.69 61.14 3.04
C HIS A 35 -17.33 60.97 1.65
N LEU A 36 -18.49 61.58 1.43
CA LEU A 36 -19.07 61.83 0.11
C LEU A 36 -18.22 62.86 -0.65
N SER A 37 -17.91 62.57 -1.91
CA SER A 37 -17.54 63.57 -2.91
C SER A 37 -18.27 63.27 -4.22
N THR A 38 -19.18 64.17 -4.55
CA THR A 38 -20.01 64.20 -5.76
C THR A 38 -19.41 65.22 -6.72
N VAL A 39 -18.91 64.77 -7.87
CA VAL A 39 -18.70 65.51 -9.14
C VAL A 39 -18.60 64.39 -10.19
N GLY A 40 -19.23 64.35 -11.36
CA GLY A 40 -20.04 65.27 -12.14
C GLY A 40 -19.94 64.77 -13.60
N LEU A 41 -21.09 64.63 -14.26
CA LEU A 41 -21.37 64.55 -15.71
C LEU A 41 -20.31 64.02 -16.71
N GLY A 42 -20.76 63.16 -17.63
CA GLY A 42 -20.46 63.37 -19.05
C GLY A 42 -20.34 62.14 -19.95
N HIS A 43 -21.45 61.81 -20.64
CA HIS A 43 -21.52 61.40 -22.05
C HIS A 43 -20.81 60.15 -22.62
N ARG A 44 -21.62 59.42 -23.43
CA ARG A 44 -21.31 58.61 -24.62
C ARG A 44 -20.66 57.23 -24.39
N LEU A 45 -21.44 56.18 -24.67
CA LEU A 45 -21.34 55.41 -25.93
C LEU A 45 -22.41 54.32 -25.95
N ALA A 46 -23.43 54.54 -26.78
CA ALA A 46 -24.13 53.46 -27.46
C ALA A 46 -23.23 53.01 -28.62
N ASN A 47 -23.07 51.70 -28.78
CA ASN A 47 -22.75 50.94 -30.01
C ASN A 47 -21.91 49.70 -29.66
N PHE A 48 -22.56 48.55 -29.55
CA PHE A 48 -21.98 47.26 -29.91
C PHE A 48 -23.13 46.38 -30.43
N VAL A 49 -23.38 46.55 -31.73
CA VAL A 49 -24.08 45.60 -32.59
C VAL A 49 -23.00 45.03 -33.52
N ASP A 50 -23.15 43.76 -33.87
CA ASP A 50 -22.31 42.96 -34.78
C ASP A 50 -21.01 42.37 -34.21
N ALA A 51 -21.17 41.31 -33.39
CA ALA A 51 -20.17 40.24 -33.37
C ALA A 51 -20.47 39.29 -34.55
N GLU A 52 -19.52 39.20 -35.47
CA GLU A 52 -19.54 38.29 -36.62
C GLU A 52 -19.79 36.82 -36.19
N PRO A 53 -20.48 36.02 -37.02
CA PRO A 53 -20.64 34.60 -36.74
C PRO A 53 -19.27 33.92 -36.77
N ALA A 54 -18.96 33.24 -35.67
CA ALA A 54 -17.78 32.40 -35.53
C ALA A 54 -17.61 31.49 -36.75
N VAL A 55 -16.38 31.45 -37.25
CA VAL A 55 -15.89 30.50 -38.26
C VAL A 55 -16.46 29.13 -37.95
N ALA A 56 -17.30 28.62 -38.86
CA ALA A 56 -17.78 27.25 -38.84
C ALA A 56 -16.56 26.33 -38.97
N VAL A 57 -16.01 25.90 -37.84
CA VAL A 57 -15.09 24.77 -37.78
C VAL A 57 -15.91 23.58 -38.28
N GLN A 58 -15.65 23.15 -39.51
CA GLN A 58 -16.13 21.86 -39.98
C GLN A 58 -15.58 20.81 -39.01
N ALA A 59 -16.41 20.40 -38.06
CA ALA A 59 -16.15 19.24 -37.25
C ALA A 59 -16.06 18.07 -38.24
N GLN A 60 -14.83 17.64 -38.56
CA GLN A 60 -14.65 16.29 -39.06
C GLN A 60 -15.27 15.39 -38.01
N VAL A 61 -16.44 14.85 -38.32
CA VAL A 61 -17.08 13.80 -37.55
C VAL A 61 -16.09 12.66 -37.57
N LEU A 62 -15.29 12.55 -36.50
CA LEU A 62 -14.60 11.32 -36.16
C LEU A 62 -15.69 10.27 -36.00
N GLN A 63 -16.00 9.56 -37.08
CA GLN A 63 -16.76 8.33 -36.97
C GLN A 63 -15.98 7.44 -35.99
N PRO A 64 -16.63 6.91 -34.95
CA PRO A 64 -15.94 6.05 -34.00
C PRO A 64 -15.31 4.90 -34.79
N LYS A 65 -13.99 4.74 -34.66
CA LYS A 65 -13.26 3.52 -35.05
C LYS A 65 -13.59 2.35 -34.11
N LEU A 66 -14.72 2.42 -33.41
CA LEU A 66 -15.16 1.37 -32.51
C LEU A 66 -15.65 0.22 -33.38
N PRO A 67 -15.04 -0.97 -33.29
CA PRO A 67 -15.65 -2.15 -33.84
C PRO A 67 -17.07 -2.29 -33.25
N PRO A 68 -18.07 -2.66 -34.06
CA PRO A 68 -19.43 -2.89 -33.59
C PRO A 68 -19.43 -3.72 -32.31
N VAL A 69 -20.22 -3.33 -31.30
CA VAL A 69 -20.33 -4.05 -30.01
C VAL A 69 -20.56 -5.55 -30.21
N ARG A 70 -21.32 -5.93 -31.24
CA ARG A 70 -21.56 -7.32 -31.67
C ARG A 70 -20.30 -8.13 -32.02
N GLU A 71 -19.21 -7.47 -32.44
CA GLU A 71 -17.93 -8.12 -32.78
C GLU A 71 -17.11 -8.45 -31.52
N PHE A 72 -17.37 -7.75 -30.41
CA PHE A 72 -16.71 -7.98 -29.11
C PHE A 72 -17.57 -8.74 -28.13
N MET A 73 -18.90 -8.75 -28.31
CA MET A 73 -19.84 -9.55 -27.54
C MET A 73 -19.64 -11.04 -27.79
N VAL A 74 -18.64 -11.63 -27.13
CA VAL A 74 -18.56 -13.08 -27.01
C VAL A 74 -19.75 -13.50 -26.16
N ARG A 75 -20.73 -14.20 -26.77
CA ARG A 75 -21.73 -14.99 -26.04
C ARG A 75 -21.01 -16.13 -25.32
N THR A 76 -20.30 -15.80 -24.25
CA THR A 76 -19.80 -16.78 -23.30
C THR A 76 -21.01 -17.33 -22.56
N GLY A 77 -21.09 -18.65 -22.38
CA GLY A 77 -22.20 -19.37 -21.72
C GLY A 77 -22.38 -19.07 -20.22
N GLY A 78 -22.06 -17.85 -19.80
CA GLY A 78 -22.17 -17.28 -18.46
C GLY A 78 -21.38 -15.97 -18.51
N LYS A 79 -21.97 -14.78 -18.48
CA LYS A 79 -22.89 -14.26 -17.46
C LYS A 79 -23.69 -13.10 -18.07
N GLU A 80 -25.01 -13.25 -18.15
CA GLU A 80 -25.99 -12.25 -18.63
C GLU A 80 -25.72 -10.83 -18.07
N LYS A 81 -25.39 -10.73 -16.78
CA LYS A 81 -25.06 -9.47 -16.09
C LYS A 81 -23.93 -8.66 -16.71
N GLN A 82 -22.87 -9.31 -17.20
CA GLN A 82 -21.73 -8.60 -17.78
C GLN A 82 -22.12 -7.90 -19.07
N THR A 83 -22.97 -8.56 -19.86
CA THR A 83 -23.54 -8.04 -21.11
C THR A 83 -24.51 -6.91 -20.83
N GLU A 84 -25.40 -7.04 -19.84
CA GLU A 84 -26.34 -5.99 -19.44
C GLU A 84 -25.61 -4.70 -19.04
N ALA A 85 -24.57 -4.81 -18.21
CA ALA A 85 -23.77 -3.67 -17.79
C ALA A 85 -23.05 -3.01 -18.98
N LEU A 86 -22.56 -3.80 -19.94
CA LEU A 86 -21.95 -3.29 -21.18
C LEU A 86 -22.97 -2.54 -22.06
N VAL A 87 -24.18 -3.09 -22.24
CA VAL A 87 -25.25 -2.44 -23.02
C VAL A 87 -25.61 -1.08 -22.42
N LEU A 88 -25.65 -0.96 -21.10
CA LEU A 88 -25.87 0.32 -20.43
C LEU A 88 -24.78 1.34 -20.79
N ILE A 89 -23.50 0.96 -20.70
CA ILE A 89 -22.37 1.84 -21.06
C ILE A 89 -22.48 2.31 -22.51
N VAL A 90 -22.79 1.40 -23.45
CA VAL A 90 -22.95 1.70 -24.87
C VAL A 90 -24.09 2.69 -25.12
N ASN A 91 -25.24 2.54 -24.44
CA ASN A 91 -26.36 3.46 -24.59
C ASN A 91 -26.02 4.88 -24.11
N TRP A 92 -25.26 4.99 -23.01
CA TRP A 92 -24.77 6.29 -22.54
C TRP A 92 -23.72 6.91 -23.44
N LEU A 93 -22.87 6.08 -24.07
CA LEU A 93 -21.91 6.54 -25.06
C LEU A 93 -22.63 7.13 -26.28
N ALA A 94 -23.69 6.49 -26.77
CA ALA A 94 -24.53 7.03 -27.84
C ALA A 94 -25.18 8.37 -27.42
N THR A 95 -25.71 8.45 -26.20
CA THR A 95 -26.29 9.70 -25.66
C THR A 95 -25.25 10.84 -25.59
N TYR A 96 -24.02 10.53 -25.19
CA TYR A 96 -22.90 11.49 -25.22
C TYR A 96 -22.59 11.95 -26.64
N GLN A 97 -22.49 11.01 -27.58
CA GLN A 97 -22.19 11.29 -28.99
C GLN A 97 -23.28 12.16 -29.64
N ASP A 98 -24.55 11.89 -29.36
CA ASP A 98 -25.69 12.67 -29.85
C ASP A 98 -25.66 14.11 -29.34
N GLU A 99 -25.34 14.34 -28.06
CA GLU A 99 -25.20 15.69 -27.51
C GLU A 99 -23.98 16.41 -28.09
N ARG A 100 -22.85 15.70 -28.23
CA ARG A 100 -21.61 16.24 -28.79
C ARG A 100 -21.76 16.65 -30.25
N ALA A 101 -22.57 15.93 -31.02
CA ALA A 101 -22.79 16.18 -32.45
C ALA A 101 -23.72 17.37 -32.74
N LYS A 102 -24.36 17.97 -31.72
CA LYS A 102 -25.19 19.17 -31.89
C LYS A 102 -24.35 20.36 -32.33
N GLU A 103 -24.98 21.30 -33.04
CA GLU A 103 -24.34 22.55 -33.45
C GLU A 103 -23.84 23.37 -32.25
N THR A 104 -24.57 23.32 -31.13
CA THR A 104 -24.21 23.98 -29.87
C THR A 104 -24.24 22.98 -28.70
N PRO A 105 -23.19 22.15 -28.55
CA PRO A 105 -23.14 21.17 -27.47
C PRO A 105 -23.16 21.84 -26.10
N LYS A 106 -23.98 21.34 -25.18
CA LYS A 106 -24.00 21.83 -23.80
C LYS A 106 -22.83 21.24 -23.04
N ILE A 107 -21.69 21.95 -23.00
CA ILE A 107 -20.44 21.49 -22.37
C ILE A 107 -20.66 20.94 -20.94
N GLN A 108 -21.48 21.62 -20.13
CA GLN A 108 -21.76 21.17 -18.77
C GLN A 108 -22.52 19.84 -18.71
N LEU A 109 -23.36 19.56 -19.71
CA LEU A 109 -24.07 18.29 -19.87
C LEU A 109 -23.12 17.19 -20.36
N LEU A 110 -22.13 17.51 -21.20
CA LEU A 110 -21.10 16.57 -21.61
C LEU A 110 -20.25 16.10 -20.42
N PHE A 111 -19.87 16.98 -19.49
CA PHE A 111 -19.20 16.58 -18.24
C PHE A 111 -20.03 15.61 -17.39
N LYS A 112 -21.36 15.78 -17.36
CA LYS A 112 -22.27 14.83 -16.68
C LYS A 112 -22.20 13.45 -17.32
N TYR A 113 -22.24 13.37 -18.65
CA TYR A 113 -22.19 12.08 -19.35
C TYR A 113 -20.83 11.40 -19.22
N ILE A 114 -19.73 12.15 -19.30
CA ILE A 114 -18.38 11.62 -19.07
C ILE A 114 -18.23 11.07 -17.64
N ASP A 115 -18.69 11.80 -16.62
CA ASP A 115 -18.69 11.31 -15.22
C ASP A 115 -19.48 10.00 -15.07
N PHE A 116 -20.65 9.91 -15.71
CA PHE A 116 -21.47 8.71 -15.69
C PHE A 116 -20.78 7.53 -16.39
N LEU A 117 -20.19 7.76 -17.57
CA LEU A 117 -19.47 6.74 -18.34
C LEU A 117 -18.26 6.21 -17.56
N ASP A 118 -17.42 7.09 -17.03
CA ASP A 118 -16.25 6.69 -16.23
C ASP A 118 -16.66 5.85 -15.03
N LYS A 119 -17.64 6.29 -14.23
CA LYS A 119 -18.12 5.55 -13.06
C LYS A 119 -18.74 4.20 -13.45
N SER A 120 -19.45 4.13 -14.57
CA SER A 120 -20.04 2.87 -15.05
C SER A 120 -18.98 1.88 -15.51
N ILE A 121 -17.95 2.36 -16.21
CA ILE A 121 -16.80 1.54 -16.62
C ILE A 121 -16.01 1.07 -15.39
N ASN A 122 -15.71 1.96 -14.45
CA ASN A 122 -15.03 1.64 -13.21
C ASN A 122 -15.78 0.57 -12.40
N LEU A 123 -17.10 0.73 -12.25
CA LEU A 123 -17.94 -0.24 -11.56
C LEU A 123 -17.94 -1.59 -12.27
N TRP A 124 -17.98 -1.61 -13.61
CA TRP A 124 -17.85 -2.84 -14.39
C TRP A 124 -16.54 -3.55 -14.09
N PHE A 125 -15.40 -2.85 -14.08
CA PHE A 125 -14.10 -3.44 -13.75
C PHE A 125 -13.99 -3.84 -12.27
N ALA A 126 -14.71 -3.18 -11.37
CA ALA A 126 -14.76 -3.58 -9.97
C ALA A 126 -15.51 -4.91 -9.78
N GLU A 127 -16.56 -5.15 -10.57
CA GLU A 127 -17.36 -6.39 -10.54
C GLU A 127 -16.72 -7.53 -11.35
N PHE A 128 -16.19 -7.23 -12.52
CA PHE A 128 -15.64 -8.19 -13.48
C PHE A 128 -14.13 -7.98 -13.63
N LYS A 129 -13.36 -8.57 -12.70
CA LYS A 129 -11.90 -8.54 -12.67
C LYS A 129 -11.30 -9.93 -12.51
N GLY A 130 -10.02 -10.03 -12.80
CA GLY A 130 -9.19 -11.22 -12.62
C GLY A 130 -7.72 -10.86 -12.45
N PRO A 131 -6.83 -11.85 -12.31
CA PRO A 131 -5.39 -11.64 -12.25
C PRO A 131 -4.82 -10.79 -13.40
N ASP A 132 -5.43 -10.89 -14.57
CA ASP A 132 -5.05 -10.18 -15.79
C ASP A 132 -6.32 -9.62 -16.45
N LEU A 133 -6.50 -8.31 -16.39
CA LEU A 133 -7.68 -7.63 -16.93
C LEU A 133 -7.82 -7.86 -18.44
N SER A 134 -6.72 -8.04 -19.19
CA SER A 134 -6.78 -8.27 -20.64
C SER A 134 -7.44 -9.59 -21.01
N LYS A 135 -7.46 -10.55 -20.07
CA LYS A 135 -8.07 -11.88 -20.23
C LYS A 135 -9.52 -11.94 -19.76
N VAL A 136 -10.01 -10.90 -19.09
CA VAL A 136 -11.42 -10.84 -18.67
C VAL A 136 -12.29 -10.64 -19.92
N PRO A 137 -13.38 -11.42 -20.11
CA PRO A 137 -14.27 -11.25 -21.26
C PRO A 137 -14.76 -9.80 -21.40
N ASN A 138 -14.77 -9.24 -22.61
CA ASN A 138 -15.15 -7.85 -22.92
C ASN A 138 -14.24 -6.74 -22.32
N ALA A 139 -13.28 -7.06 -21.46
CA ALA A 139 -12.40 -6.03 -20.87
C ALA A 139 -11.53 -5.29 -21.89
N PRO A 140 -10.95 -5.92 -22.94
CA PRO A 140 -10.20 -5.18 -23.96
C PRO A 140 -11.01 -4.09 -24.66
N TYR A 141 -12.29 -4.35 -24.93
CA TYR A 141 -13.21 -3.34 -25.48
C TYR A 141 -13.43 -2.20 -24.49
N LEU A 142 -13.71 -2.51 -23.22
CA LEU A 142 -13.96 -1.49 -22.21
C LEU A 142 -12.71 -0.68 -21.84
N LEU A 143 -11.52 -1.28 -21.87
CA LEU A 143 -10.26 -0.55 -21.72
C LEU A 143 -10.09 0.48 -22.85
N HIS A 144 -10.46 0.11 -24.08
CA HIS A 144 -10.44 1.03 -25.21
C HIS A 144 -11.47 2.16 -25.05
N VAL A 145 -12.71 1.84 -24.68
CA VAL A 145 -13.75 2.86 -24.42
C VAL A 145 -13.34 3.78 -23.26
N HIS A 146 -12.75 3.24 -22.19
CA HIS A 146 -12.24 4.03 -21.06
C HIS A 146 -11.18 5.04 -21.51
N GLU A 147 -10.25 4.62 -22.38
CA GLU A 147 -9.25 5.51 -22.96
C GLU A 147 -9.88 6.61 -23.84
N GLU A 148 -10.89 6.28 -24.65
CA GLU A 148 -11.63 7.30 -25.42
C GLU A 148 -12.34 8.30 -24.51
N VAL A 149 -13.02 7.84 -23.46
CA VAL A 149 -13.69 8.71 -22.48
C VAL A 149 -12.69 9.61 -21.77
N ARG A 150 -11.50 9.10 -21.42
CA ARG A 150 -10.40 9.88 -20.83
C ARG A 150 -9.91 10.98 -21.79
N GLN A 151 -9.70 10.66 -23.06
CA GLN A 151 -9.28 11.64 -24.06
C GLN A 151 -10.34 12.72 -24.29
N GLU A 152 -11.61 12.33 -24.35
CA GLU A 152 -12.73 13.25 -24.48
C GLU A 152 -12.88 14.17 -23.25
N HIS A 153 -12.70 13.62 -22.05
CA HIS A 153 -12.64 14.41 -20.83
C HIS A 153 -11.54 15.48 -20.90
N ALA A 154 -10.33 15.11 -21.33
CA ALA A 154 -9.22 16.05 -21.46
C ALA A 154 -9.53 17.20 -22.44
N LYS A 155 -10.21 16.91 -23.57
CA LYS A 155 -10.66 17.94 -24.52
C LYS A 155 -11.68 18.90 -23.90
N LEU A 156 -12.65 18.40 -23.14
CA LEU A 156 -13.62 19.24 -22.44
C LEU A 156 -12.96 20.11 -21.37
N VAL A 157 -11.99 19.54 -20.64
CA VAL A 157 -11.20 20.27 -19.65
C VAL A 157 -10.38 21.38 -20.30
N GLU A 158 -9.82 21.16 -21.49
CA GLU A 158 -9.12 22.20 -22.24
C GLU A 158 -10.03 23.41 -22.55
N ILE A 159 -11.30 23.16 -22.91
CA ILE A 159 -12.31 24.22 -23.10
C ILE A 159 -12.55 24.97 -21.78
N ALA A 160 -12.66 24.25 -20.66
CA ALA A 160 -12.88 24.83 -19.34
C ALA A 160 -11.67 25.63 -18.84
N TYR A 161 -10.46 25.14 -19.10
CA TYR A 161 -9.20 25.79 -18.76
C TYR A 161 -9.05 27.13 -19.51
N LYS A 162 -9.46 27.18 -20.78
CA LYS A 162 -9.49 28.41 -21.58
C LYS A 162 -10.60 29.38 -21.17
N ASN A 163 -11.59 28.93 -20.40
CA ASN A 163 -12.77 29.71 -20.00
C ASN A 163 -13.14 29.48 -18.51
N PRO A 164 -12.22 29.71 -17.55
CA PRO A 164 -12.39 29.28 -16.17
C PRO A 164 -13.52 30.00 -15.42
N ASP A 165 -14.00 31.15 -15.94
CA ASP A 165 -15.16 31.87 -15.41
C ASP A 165 -16.50 31.32 -15.89
N LYS A 166 -16.53 30.58 -17.00
CA LYS A 166 -17.76 30.17 -17.68
C LYS A 166 -18.06 28.68 -17.55
N VAL A 167 -17.02 27.84 -17.45
CA VAL A 167 -17.16 26.39 -17.45
C VAL A 167 -16.40 25.81 -16.27
N ILE A 168 -17.08 24.95 -15.50
CA ILE A 168 -16.49 24.22 -14.38
C ILE A 168 -16.28 22.77 -14.85
N PRO A 169 -15.07 22.19 -14.75
CA PRO A 169 -14.75 20.92 -15.39
C PRO A 169 -15.22 19.68 -14.59
N VAL A 170 -16.40 19.74 -13.97
CA VAL A 170 -16.96 18.64 -13.18
C VAL A 170 -18.44 18.46 -13.47
N ASN A 171 -19.02 17.35 -13.03
CA ASN A 171 -20.46 17.15 -13.07
C ASN A 171 -21.15 17.95 -11.95
N LEU A 172 -21.73 19.11 -12.29
CA LEU A 172 -22.40 19.96 -11.29
C LEU A 172 -23.69 19.34 -10.73
N ALA A 173 -24.29 18.36 -11.41
CA ALA A 173 -25.54 17.75 -10.96
C ALA A 173 -25.37 16.90 -9.69
N THR A 174 -24.14 16.57 -9.31
CA THR A 174 -23.82 15.79 -8.10
C THR A 174 -23.33 16.65 -6.94
N LEU A 175 -23.29 17.98 -7.09
CA LEU A 175 -22.75 18.91 -6.11
C LEU A 175 -23.84 19.81 -5.54
N GLN A 176 -23.69 20.15 -4.26
CA GLN A 176 -24.47 21.21 -3.62
C GLN A 176 -23.97 22.59 -4.04
N ASN A 177 -24.78 23.63 -3.87
CA ASN A 177 -24.44 25.00 -4.33
C ASN A 177 -23.16 25.55 -3.71
N ASP A 178 -22.92 25.30 -2.42
CA ASP A 178 -21.70 25.68 -1.72
C ASP A 178 -20.48 24.91 -2.25
N GLU A 179 -20.63 23.62 -2.54
CA GLU A 179 -19.59 22.82 -3.18
C GLU A 179 -19.25 23.32 -4.60
N ILE A 180 -20.25 23.77 -5.37
CA ILE A 180 -20.04 24.38 -6.69
C ILE A 180 -19.18 25.65 -6.57
N GLU A 181 -19.44 26.50 -5.59
CA GLU A 181 -18.62 27.70 -5.34
C GLU A 181 -17.19 27.34 -4.95
N VAL A 182 -17.00 26.32 -4.10
CA VAL A 182 -15.68 25.81 -3.74
C VAL A 182 -14.93 25.31 -4.97
N VAL A 183 -15.55 24.46 -5.80
CA VAL A 183 -14.92 23.95 -7.03
C VAL A 183 -14.58 25.09 -7.99
N ARG A 184 -15.49 26.05 -8.18
CA ARG A 184 -15.25 27.21 -9.04
C ARG A 184 -14.04 28.02 -8.58
N ARG A 185 -13.95 28.30 -7.28
CA ARG A 185 -12.82 29.03 -6.68
C ARG A 185 -11.51 28.26 -6.87
N LEU A 186 -11.49 26.97 -6.52
CA LEU A 186 -10.29 26.13 -6.63
C LEU A 186 -9.83 26.03 -8.10
N TRP A 187 -10.77 25.80 -9.02
CA TRP A 187 -10.45 25.72 -10.45
C TRP A 187 -9.79 27.00 -10.96
N LYS A 188 -10.35 28.18 -10.64
CA LYS A 188 -9.77 29.47 -11.02
C LYS A 188 -8.37 29.66 -10.42
N SER A 189 -8.21 29.40 -9.12
CA SER A 189 -6.92 29.53 -8.41
C SER A 189 -5.82 28.68 -9.07
N ILE A 190 -6.13 27.42 -9.37
CA ILE A 190 -5.19 26.46 -9.95
C ILE A 190 -4.82 26.85 -11.38
N VAL A 191 -5.81 27.21 -12.20
CA VAL A 191 -5.60 27.63 -13.60
C VAL A 191 -4.78 28.92 -13.69
N ALA A 192 -5.04 29.88 -12.79
CA ALA A 192 -4.29 31.12 -12.72
C ALA A 192 -2.91 30.97 -12.03
N GLY A 193 -2.67 29.85 -11.32
CA GLY A 193 -1.45 29.62 -10.56
C GLY A 193 -1.28 30.55 -9.34
N GLU A 194 -2.40 31.07 -8.83
CA GLU A 194 -2.45 32.04 -7.74
C GLU A 194 -2.28 31.40 -6.36
N GLY A 195 -2.70 30.14 -6.21
CA GLY A 195 -2.59 29.40 -4.96
C GLY A 195 -1.25 28.68 -4.74
N ASN A 196 -1.25 27.78 -3.77
CA ASN A 196 -0.09 26.97 -3.41
C ASN A 196 0.09 25.74 -4.30
N LEU A 197 -0.90 25.35 -5.11
CA LEU A 197 -0.77 24.26 -6.07
C LEU A 197 -0.37 24.81 -7.45
N ARG A 198 0.73 24.30 -8.02
CA ARG A 198 1.22 24.73 -9.34
C ARG A 198 1.48 23.54 -10.25
N ILE A 199 1.16 23.72 -11.53
CA ILE A 199 1.47 22.75 -12.58
C ILE A 199 2.43 23.41 -13.57
N ILE A 200 3.61 22.80 -13.77
CA ILE A 200 4.63 23.25 -14.71
C ILE A 200 4.95 22.13 -15.71
N GLY A 201 5.31 22.50 -16.93
CA GLY A 201 5.56 21.54 -18.01
C GLY A 201 5.05 22.03 -19.35
N THR A 202 5.05 21.13 -20.33
CA THR A 202 4.51 21.39 -21.67
C THR A 202 3.00 21.60 -21.63
N THR A 203 2.44 22.11 -22.73
CA THR A 203 0.98 22.29 -22.86
C THR A 203 0.24 20.97 -22.69
N GLU A 204 0.75 19.89 -23.29
CA GLU A 204 0.15 18.55 -23.24
C GLU A 204 0.13 18.03 -21.81
N PHE A 205 1.25 18.13 -21.09
CA PHE A 205 1.34 17.73 -19.69
C PHE A 205 0.39 18.54 -18.80
N LYS A 206 0.33 19.86 -19.00
CA LYS A 206 -0.59 20.74 -18.27
C LYS A 206 -2.04 20.34 -18.50
N THR A 207 -2.45 20.13 -19.76
CA THR A 207 -3.81 19.70 -20.10
C THR A 207 -4.15 18.36 -19.44
N GLU A 208 -3.23 17.40 -19.45
CA GLU A 208 -3.43 16.11 -18.76
C GLU A 208 -3.57 16.29 -17.25
N MET A 209 -2.69 17.07 -16.61
CA MET A 209 -2.75 17.31 -15.17
C MET A 209 -4.02 18.07 -14.78
N TYR A 210 -4.44 19.07 -15.56
CA TYR A 210 -5.72 19.74 -15.34
C TYR A 210 -6.90 18.78 -15.46
N ALA A 211 -6.86 17.83 -16.41
CA ALA A 211 -7.90 16.81 -16.53
C ALA A 211 -7.90 15.87 -15.32
N ASN A 212 -6.73 15.50 -14.79
CA ASN A 212 -6.64 14.69 -13.59
C ASN A 212 -7.12 15.44 -12.33
N ILE A 213 -6.77 16.73 -12.19
CA ILE A 213 -7.27 17.60 -11.11
C ILE A 213 -8.79 17.74 -11.20
N ALA A 214 -9.34 17.92 -12.40
CA ALA A 214 -10.78 18.00 -12.60
C ALA A 214 -11.49 16.73 -12.11
N LYS A 215 -10.92 15.53 -12.33
CA LYS A 215 -11.43 14.28 -11.75
C LYS A 215 -11.41 14.29 -10.22
N LEU A 216 -10.30 14.69 -9.60
CA LEU A 216 -10.21 14.80 -8.15
C LEU A 216 -11.23 15.78 -7.56
N LEU A 217 -11.55 16.88 -8.25
CA LEU A 217 -12.57 17.84 -7.82
C LEU A 217 -14.01 17.29 -7.88
N GLN A 218 -14.26 16.16 -8.55
CA GLN A 218 -15.59 15.53 -8.57
C GLN A 218 -15.93 14.86 -7.24
N GLY A 219 -14.93 14.33 -6.53
CA GLY A 219 -15.05 13.68 -5.22
C GLY A 219 -14.88 14.65 -4.06
N SER A 220 -15.55 14.37 -2.94
CA SER A 220 -15.47 15.18 -1.70
C SER A 220 -14.07 15.18 -1.05
N TYR A 221 -13.43 14.02 -0.98
CA TYR A 221 -12.09 13.85 -0.44
C TYR A 221 -11.05 14.44 -1.39
N GLY A 222 -11.17 14.17 -2.69
CA GLY A 222 -10.33 14.81 -3.70
C GLY A 222 -10.42 16.35 -3.64
N ARG A 223 -11.63 16.92 -3.51
CA ARG A 223 -11.80 18.37 -3.27
C ARG A 223 -11.10 18.85 -2.00
N ALA A 224 -11.30 18.18 -0.86
CA ALA A 224 -10.68 18.57 0.41
C ALA A 224 -9.15 18.52 0.35
N MET A 225 -8.60 17.50 -0.31
CA MET A 225 -7.16 17.38 -0.59
C MET A 225 -6.64 18.57 -1.41
N ILE A 226 -7.31 18.89 -2.52
CA ILE A 226 -6.91 20.01 -3.38
C ILE A 226 -7.06 21.34 -2.65
N GLU A 227 -8.13 21.54 -1.90
CA GLU A 227 -8.34 22.75 -1.09
C GLU A 227 -7.25 22.95 -0.05
N TYR A 228 -6.86 21.88 0.65
CA TYR A 228 -5.80 21.93 1.65
C TYR A 228 -4.43 22.28 1.02
N LEU A 229 -4.11 21.65 -0.12
CA LEU A 229 -2.85 21.87 -0.82
C LEU A 229 -2.76 23.25 -1.46
N ASP A 230 -3.86 23.77 -2.00
CA ASP A 230 -3.90 25.06 -2.69
C ASP A 230 -4.11 26.25 -1.73
N GLY A 231 -4.79 26.04 -0.60
CA GLY A 231 -5.18 27.07 0.35
C GLY A 231 -4.03 27.61 1.24
N GLY A 232 -4.41 28.39 2.26
CA GLY A 232 -3.48 29.00 3.22
C GLY A 232 -2.66 30.17 2.66
N GLU A 233 -1.66 30.62 3.42
CA GLU A 233 -0.73 31.65 2.97
C GLU A 233 0.09 31.15 1.77
N VAL A 234 0.08 31.91 0.67
CA VAL A 234 0.82 31.58 -0.55
C VAL A 234 2.30 31.90 -0.37
N LYS A 235 3.11 30.88 -0.08
CA LYS A 235 4.56 31.01 0.08
C LYS A 235 5.28 29.79 -0.46
N LEU A 236 6.51 29.98 -0.93
CA LEU A 236 7.31 28.92 -1.54
C LEU A 236 7.46 27.69 -0.62
N ALA A 237 7.61 27.93 0.68
CA ALA A 237 7.74 26.88 1.70
C ALA A 237 6.52 25.96 1.79
N ASN A 238 5.34 26.38 1.36
CA ASN A 238 4.08 25.62 1.41
C ASN A 238 3.65 25.08 0.04
N ARG A 239 4.37 25.46 -1.03
CA ARG A 239 3.95 25.25 -2.41
C ARG A 239 4.10 23.80 -2.84
N THR A 240 3.05 23.22 -3.40
CA THR A 240 3.11 21.94 -4.12
C THR A 240 3.25 22.21 -5.61
N THR A 241 4.27 21.64 -6.24
CA THR A 241 4.53 21.82 -7.68
C THR A 241 4.50 20.47 -8.37
N ILE A 242 3.64 20.34 -9.37
CA ILE A 242 3.47 19.13 -10.19
C ILE A 242 4.22 19.34 -11.50
N ALA A 243 5.08 18.40 -11.88
CA ALA A 243 5.82 18.42 -13.14
C ALA A 243 6.08 17.00 -13.68
N ALA A 244 6.41 16.90 -14.97
CA ALA A 244 6.90 15.64 -15.55
C ALA A 244 8.35 15.35 -15.15
N ASN A 245 9.12 16.40 -14.84
CA ASN A 245 10.53 16.31 -14.54
C ASN A 245 10.99 17.44 -13.60
N PHE A 246 11.94 17.12 -12.72
CA PHE A 246 12.62 18.02 -11.80
C PHE A 246 14.15 17.89 -11.84
N ASP A 247 14.75 17.20 -12.82
CA ASP A 247 16.20 16.93 -12.90
C ASP A 247 17.03 18.21 -12.63
N GLY A 248 16.70 19.33 -13.28
CA GLY A 248 17.38 20.61 -13.03
C GLY A 248 17.27 21.09 -11.57
N THR A 249 16.11 20.92 -10.93
CA THR A 249 15.91 21.29 -9.52
C THR A 249 16.67 20.37 -8.58
N PHE A 250 16.70 19.06 -8.82
CA PHE A 250 17.43 18.13 -7.95
C PHE A 250 18.95 18.27 -8.09
N ALA A 251 19.45 18.44 -9.32
CA ALA A 251 20.84 18.71 -9.60
C ALA A 251 21.35 20.00 -8.91
N GLU A 252 20.56 21.08 -8.92
CA GLU A 252 20.87 22.33 -8.21
C GLU A 252 21.04 22.15 -6.69
N HIS A 253 20.44 21.11 -6.12
CA HIS A 253 20.48 20.79 -4.70
C HIS A 253 21.43 19.62 -4.37
N GLY A 254 22.32 19.26 -5.31
CA GLY A 254 23.35 18.24 -5.10
C GLY A 254 22.80 16.82 -4.93
N LYS A 255 21.61 16.56 -5.47
CA LYS A 255 21.03 15.21 -5.52
C LYS A 255 21.27 14.63 -6.90
N ASP A 256 21.95 13.48 -6.95
CA ASP A 256 22.17 12.75 -8.20
C ASP A 256 20.81 12.40 -8.84
N ASP A 257 20.62 12.74 -10.11
CA ASP A 257 19.45 12.42 -10.96
C ASP A 257 19.18 10.91 -11.15
N LYS A 258 19.86 10.04 -10.38
CA LYS A 258 20.05 8.62 -10.73
C LYS A 258 18.89 7.72 -10.36
N ASP A 259 18.00 8.17 -9.50
CA ASP A 259 16.72 7.52 -9.22
C ASP A 259 15.63 8.59 -9.40
N GLU A 260 14.46 8.36 -9.98
CA GLU A 260 13.56 7.25 -9.72
C GLU A 260 12.65 7.10 -10.95
N LYS A 261 12.61 5.90 -11.53
CA LYS A 261 11.59 5.54 -12.53
C LYS A 261 10.22 5.60 -11.83
N GLY A 262 9.28 6.37 -12.36
CA GLY A 262 7.91 6.44 -11.85
C GLY A 262 7.52 7.81 -11.30
N SER A 263 6.33 7.85 -10.71
CA SER A 263 5.77 9.01 -10.03
C SER A 263 6.22 9.02 -8.56
N TYR A 264 6.38 10.21 -7.98
CA TYR A 264 6.72 10.38 -6.56
C TYR A 264 6.39 11.79 -6.07
N ALA A 265 6.35 11.97 -4.74
CA ALA A 265 6.28 13.27 -4.08
C ALA A 265 7.45 13.49 -3.12
N PHE A 266 8.18 14.58 -3.32
CA PHE A 266 9.39 14.93 -2.57
C PHE A 266 9.20 16.20 -1.73
N PRO A 267 9.43 16.19 -0.40
CA PRO A 267 9.26 17.38 0.44
C PRO A 267 10.29 18.48 0.12
N ARG A 268 9.83 19.73 0.05
CA ARG A 268 10.68 20.89 -0.26
C ARG A 268 11.69 21.20 0.83
N ALA A 269 11.39 20.93 2.10
CA ALA A 269 12.33 21.15 3.20
C ALA A 269 13.67 20.43 2.93
N ASN A 270 13.60 19.23 2.36
CA ASN A 270 14.77 18.41 2.07
C ASN A 270 15.61 18.91 0.88
N LEU A 271 15.20 19.95 0.17
CA LEU A 271 16.03 20.59 -0.88
C LEU A 271 17.02 21.57 -0.27
N THR A 272 16.67 22.22 0.84
CA THR A 272 17.52 23.23 1.48
C THR A 272 18.62 22.67 2.36
N ASP A 273 18.54 21.36 2.66
CA ASP A 273 19.56 20.67 3.42
C ASP A 273 20.81 20.53 2.54
N LYS A 274 21.90 21.19 2.93
CA LYS A 274 23.21 20.92 2.31
C LYS A 274 23.49 19.43 2.48
N PRO A 275 24.10 18.76 1.48
CA PRO A 275 24.49 17.37 1.65
C PRO A 275 25.30 17.26 2.93
N VAL A 276 24.75 16.49 3.87
CA VAL A 276 25.39 16.22 5.15
C VAL A 276 26.70 15.54 4.80
N LYS A 277 27.83 16.09 5.27
CA LYS A 277 29.13 15.48 4.99
C LYS A 277 29.11 14.07 5.52
N GLU A 278 29.64 13.14 4.74
CA GLU A 278 29.77 11.73 5.12
C GLU A 278 30.42 11.63 6.52
N GLY A 279 29.67 11.14 7.52
CA GLY A 279 30.10 11.03 8.92
C GLY A 279 29.56 12.09 9.89
N GLU A 280 28.89 13.15 9.43
CA GLU A 280 28.09 14.04 10.31
C GLU A 280 26.68 13.47 10.50
N GLN A 281 26.26 13.31 11.76
CA GLN A 281 24.88 12.99 12.07
C GLN A 281 24.06 14.26 11.87
N ASP A 282 23.08 14.24 10.97
CA ASP A 282 22.20 15.38 10.74
C ASP A 282 21.33 15.63 11.97
N THR A 283 21.81 16.49 12.86
CA THR A 283 21.06 16.92 14.05
C THR A 283 20.05 18.02 13.70
N SER A 284 20.02 18.51 12.46
CA SER A 284 19.02 19.47 12.01
C SER A 284 17.75 18.76 11.57
N ASP A 285 17.22 17.90 12.44
CA ASP A 285 15.95 17.21 12.29
C ASP A 285 14.81 18.23 12.35
N LYS A 286 14.69 19.05 11.30
CA LYS A 286 13.55 19.93 11.03
C LYS A 286 12.46 19.11 10.36
N SER A 287 12.27 17.86 10.80
CA SER A 287 11.52 16.87 10.06
C SER A 287 10.12 17.40 9.75
N SER A 288 9.74 17.22 8.50
CA SER A 288 8.34 17.26 8.06
C SER A 288 7.57 16.02 8.53
N ASP A 289 8.09 15.29 9.52
CA ASP A 289 7.69 13.92 9.79
C ASP A 289 6.96 13.85 11.13
N VAL A 290 6.22 12.75 11.30
CA VAL A 290 5.48 12.48 12.53
C VAL A 290 6.45 12.17 13.68
N ILE A 291 6.15 12.71 14.86
CA ILE A 291 6.82 12.37 16.11
C ILE A 291 5.88 11.49 16.93
N VAL A 292 6.35 10.30 17.32
CA VAL A 292 5.62 9.44 18.26
C VAL A 292 5.92 9.88 19.66
N GLU A 293 4.88 10.29 20.38
CA GLU A 293 5.02 10.80 21.74
C GLU A 293 5.00 9.66 22.75
N THR A 294 5.86 9.77 23.77
CA THR A 294 5.93 8.79 24.86
C THR A 294 4.85 8.99 25.92
N VAL A 295 4.14 10.12 25.85
CA VAL A 295 3.06 10.51 26.76
C VAL A 295 1.87 10.99 25.96
N ASP A 296 0.67 10.74 26.47
CA ASP A 296 -0.56 11.25 25.85
C ASP A 296 -0.55 12.79 25.89
N LYS A 297 -0.65 13.42 24.71
CA LYS A 297 -0.71 14.88 24.55
C LYS A 297 -2.13 15.45 24.60
N GLY A 298 -3.15 14.60 24.74
CA GLY A 298 -4.55 14.99 24.71
C GLY A 298 -5.04 15.45 23.34
N TYR A 299 -4.40 15.00 22.25
CA TYR A 299 -4.85 15.30 20.90
C TYR A 299 -6.21 14.66 20.59
N LYS A 300 -6.87 15.15 19.54
CA LYS A 300 -8.14 14.57 19.07
C LYS A 300 -7.95 13.09 18.72
N VAL A 301 -8.93 12.28 19.09
CA VAL A 301 -8.89 10.83 18.84
C VAL A 301 -9.32 10.54 17.41
N ALA A 302 -8.44 9.94 16.61
CA ALA A 302 -8.80 9.31 15.35
C ALA A 302 -9.27 7.88 15.61
N SER A 303 -10.50 7.57 15.19
CA SER A 303 -11.04 6.21 15.24
C SER A 303 -10.60 5.34 14.07
N THR A 304 -10.14 5.96 12.97
CA THR A 304 -9.70 5.30 11.74
C THR A 304 -8.43 5.97 11.22
N ARG A 305 -7.65 5.29 10.37
CA ARG A 305 -6.48 5.93 9.73
C ARG A 305 -6.88 7.08 8.82
N ALA A 306 -8.01 6.94 8.13
CA ALA A 306 -8.65 8.01 7.38
C ALA A 306 -8.81 9.30 8.21
N ALA A 307 -9.23 9.17 9.47
CA ALA A 307 -9.41 10.31 10.37
C ALA A 307 -8.08 10.99 10.73
N ILE A 308 -6.94 10.30 10.70
CA ILE A 308 -5.61 10.91 10.89
C ILE A 308 -5.38 11.97 9.80
N THR A 309 -5.56 11.59 8.53
CA THR A 309 -5.38 12.50 7.39
C THR A 309 -6.38 13.65 7.43
N GLN A 310 -7.63 13.40 7.81
CA GLN A 310 -8.64 14.45 7.94
C GLN A 310 -8.31 15.47 9.05
N LEU A 311 -7.88 15.01 10.22
CA LEU A 311 -7.48 15.89 11.33
C LEU A 311 -6.24 16.71 10.95
N MET A 312 -5.29 16.12 10.23
CA MET A 312 -4.15 16.85 9.68
C MET A 312 -4.57 17.92 8.68
N MET A 313 -5.46 17.60 7.72
CA MET A 313 -6.00 18.60 6.78
C MET A 313 -6.82 19.69 7.46
N ALA A 314 -7.40 19.40 8.63
CA ALA A 314 -8.08 20.39 9.47
C ALA A 314 -7.12 21.28 10.28
N GLY A 315 -5.80 21.06 10.16
CA GLY A 315 -4.77 21.86 10.84
C GLY A 315 -4.57 21.50 12.32
N GLU A 316 -5.01 20.32 12.75
CA GLU A 316 -4.69 19.84 14.10
C GLU A 316 -3.17 19.65 14.25
N PRO A 317 -2.58 19.90 15.44
CA PRO A 317 -1.14 19.76 15.65
C PRO A 317 -0.69 18.30 15.82
N GLY A 318 -1.63 17.37 15.94
CA GLY A 318 -1.37 15.96 16.18
C GLY A 318 -2.66 15.18 16.35
N VAL A 319 -2.53 13.89 16.61
CA VAL A 319 -3.65 12.95 16.73
C VAL A 319 -3.37 11.87 17.77
N ASN A 320 -4.42 11.43 18.46
CA ASN A 320 -4.40 10.23 19.27
C ASN A 320 -5.01 9.08 18.46
N TYR A 321 -4.24 8.04 18.16
CA TYR A 321 -4.71 6.87 17.43
C TYR A 321 -4.33 5.60 18.19
N LYS A 322 -5.34 4.79 18.53
CA LYS A 322 -5.17 3.54 19.30
C LYS A 322 -4.30 3.68 20.56
N GLY A 323 -4.51 4.77 21.32
CA GLY A 323 -3.79 5.04 22.56
C GLY A 323 -2.36 5.55 22.38
N THR A 324 -1.90 5.77 21.14
CA THR A 324 -0.62 6.42 20.84
C THR A 324 -0.85 7.85 20.37
N SER A 325 -0.12 8.80 20.93
CA SER A 325 -0.11 10.19 20.49
C SER A 325 0.93 10.40 19.40
N TYR A 326 0.53 11.04 18.31
CA TYR A 326 1.36 11.40 17.18
C TYR A 326 1.32 12.91 17.02
N THR A 327 2.47 13.57 17.15
CA THR A 327 2.61 15.01 16.89
C THR A 327 3.00 15.20 15.43
N PHE A 328 2.31 16.08 14.72
CA PHE A 328 2.70 16.44 13.35
C PHE A 328 3.83 17.45 13.39
N GLY A 329 4.83 17.24 12.52
CA GLY A 329 5.96 18.15 12.34
C GLY A 329 5.55 19.50 11.74
N LYS A 330 6.54 20.32 11.37
CA LYS A 330 6.27 21.66 10.82
C LYS A 330 5.66 21.65 9.41
N GLY A 331 5.89 20.57 8.68
CA GLY A 331 5.50 20.42 7.29
C GLY A 331 6.26 21.32 6.31
N SER A 332 6.14 20.99 5.03
CA SER A 332 6.65 21.78 3.90
C SER A 332 5.89 21.43 2.61
N GLY A 333 5.96 22.30 1.60
CA GLY A 333 5.42 22.02 0.27
C GLY A 333 6.10 20.81 -0.38
N SER A 334 5.63 20.41 -1.56
CA SER A 334 6.10 19.21 -2.25
C SER A 334 6.50 19.48 -3.70
N LEU A 335 7.45 18.70 -4.22
CA LEU A 335 7.67 18.49 -5.66
C LEU A 335 7.04 17.16 -6.03
N VAL A 336 6.05 17.17 -6.92
CA VAL A 336 5.27 15.99 -7.32
C VAL A 336 5.60 15.66 -8.77
N LYS A 337 6.34 14.58 -8.98
CA LYS A 337 6.65 14.07 -10.32
C LYS A 337 5.56 13.11 -10.74
N ILE A 338 5.00 13.31 -11.93
CA ILE A 338 4.06 12.38 -12.53
C ILE A 338 4.67 11.83 -13.82
N VAL A 339 4.78 10.51 -13.88
CA VAL A 339 5.20 9.76 -15.07
C VAL A 339 4.02 8.91 -15.53
N ALA A 340 3.81 8.85 -16.84
CA ALA A 340 2.80 7.97 -17.42
C ALA A 340 3.09 6.51 -17.03
N ASP A 341 2.06 5.81 -16.57
CA ASP A 341 2.16 4.39 -16.27
C ASP A 341 2.47 3.61 -17.57
N ASP A 342 3.49 2.77 -17.55
CA ASP A 342 3.87 1.93 -18.68
C ASP A 342 3.07 0.62 -18.73
N GLY A 343 2.18 0.40 -17.75
CA GLY A 343 1.28 -0.74 -17.65
C GLY A 343 1.97 -2.05 -17.29
N LYS A 344 3.27 -2.05 -17.01
CA LYS A 344 4.03 -3.29 -16.73
C LYS A 344 3.87 -3.78 -15.31
N ASN A 345 3.53 -2.89 -14.38
CA ASN A 345 3.38 -3.20 -12.97
C ASN A 345 1.94 -2.94 -12.53
N PRO A 346 0.99 -3.82 -12.93
CA PRO A 346 -0.40 -3.66 -12.55
C PRO A 346 -0.55 -3.63 -11.03
N GLN A 347 -1.32 -2.65 -10.55
CA GLN A 347 -1.77 -2.62 -9.17
C GLN A 347 -2.83 -3.71 -8.96
N VAL A 348 -2.97 -4.19 -7.72
CA VAL A 348 -3.85 -5.30 -7.40
C VAL A 348 -4.67 -5.10 -6.13
N ASP A 349 -5.81 -5.79 -6.07
CA ASP A 349 -6.62 -5.93 -4.86
C ASP A 349 -6.11 -7.05 -3.95
N LYS A 350 -6.82 -7.27 -2.83
CA LYS A 350 -6.47 -8.28 -1.82
C LYS A 350 -6.43 -9.72 -2.35
N MET A 351 -7.19 -9.99 -3.42
CA MET A 351 -7.24 -11.30 -4.09
C MET A 351 -6.24 -11.39 -5.24
N LEU A 352 -5.34 -10.41 -5.35
CA LEU A 352 -4.38 -10.26 -6.44
C LEU A 352 -5.03 -10.10 -7.82
N ASN A 353 -6.28 -9.65 -7.90
CA ASN A 353 -6.84 -9.26 -9.20
C ASN A 353 -6.23 -7.93 -9.62
N GLN A 354 -5.88 -7.81 -10.89
CA GLN A 354 -5.50 -6.53 -11.48
C GLN A 354 -6.67 -5.53 -11.37
N ILE A 355 -6.36 -4.31 -10.96
CA ILE A 355 -7.33 -3.21 -10.84
C ILE A 355 -6.99 -2.09 -11.82
N LEU A 356 -8.00 -1.29 -12.19
CA LEU A 356 -7.77 -0.07 -12.97
C LEU A 356 -6.91 0.92 -12.19
N THR A 357 -5.98 1.56 -12.90
CA THR A 357 -5.10 2.61 -12.38
C THR A 357 -5.14 3.82 -13.31
N PRO A 358 -6.24 4.60 -13.34
CA PRO A 358 -6.30 5.82 -14.14
C PRO A 358 -5.28 6.86 -13.63
N SER A 359 -4.76 7.71 -14.52
CA SER A 359 -3.73 8.70 -14.18
C SER A 359 -4.11 9.64 -13.01
N TYR A 360 -5.40 9.94 -12.82
CA TYR A 360 -5.85 10.77 -11.70
C TYR A 360 -5.75 10.05 -10.33
N ILE A 361 -5.80 8.72 -10.30
CA ILE A 361 -5.53 7.96 -9.07
C ILE A 361 -4.04 8.00 -8.75
N THR A 362 -3.17 7.85 -9.75
CA THR A 362 -1.71 8.03 -9.58
C THR A 362 -1.39 9.45 -9.10
N LEU A 363 -1.98 10.49 -9.71
CA LEU A 363 -1.82 11.86 -9.21
C LEU A 363 -2.33 12.00 -7.78
N GLY A 364 -3.52 11.47 -7.48
CA GLY A 364 -4.11 11.51 -6.15
C GLY A 364 -3.26 10.81 -5.09
N HIS A 365 -2.60 9.70 -5.44
CA HIS A 365 -1.62 9.03 -4.62
C HIS A 365 -0.46 9.98 -4.28
N GLU A 366 0.20 10.58 -5.28
CA GLU A 366 1.30 11.52 -5.01
C GLU A 366 0.88 12.78 -4.26
N LEU A 367 -0.34 13.25 -4.49
CA LEU A 367 -0.90 14.36 -3.72
C LEU A 367 -1.21 13.97 -2.28
N GLY A 368 -1.52 12.70 -1.99
CA GLY A 368 -1.64 12.18 -0.62
C GLY A 368 -0.32 12.29 0.16
N HIS A 369 0.81 11.96 -0.47
CA HIS A 369 2.13 12.25 0.09
C HIS A 369 2.37 13.76 0.24
N ALA A 370 1.98 14.57 -0.75
CA ALA A 370 2.12 16.03 -0.66
C ALA A 370 1.31 16.63 0.50
N VAL A 371 0.12 16.08 0.80
CA VAL A 371 -0.71 16.48 1.95
C VAL A 371 0.04 16.23 3.24
N ARG A 372 0.69 15.07 3.39
CA ARG A 372 1.49 14.74 4.58
C ARG A 372 2.77 15.54 4.69
N ASN A 373 3.48 15.71 3.59
CA ASN A 373 4.65 16.60 3.52
C ASN A 373 4.25 17.98 4.03
N ARG A 374 3.12 18.52 3.58
CA ARG A 374 2.61 19.84 3.99
C ARG A 374 2.12 19.90 5.43
N GLY A 375 1.46 18.84 5.90
CA GLY A 375 0.93 18.77 7.26
C GLY A 375 1.94 18.38 8.32
N GLY A 376 3.17 17.99 7.95
CA GLY A 376 4.14 17.45 8.91
C GLY A 376 3.82 16.01 9.34
N GLY A 377 2.97 15.31 8.60
CA GLY A 377 2.47 13.98 8.95
C GLY A 377 3.11 12.85 8.13
N SER A 378 4.31 13.06 7.59
CA SER A 378 5.02 12.03 6.84
C SER A 378 5.55 10.94 7.76
N PHE A 379 5.37 9.67 7.38
CA PHE A 379 5.88 8.51 8.13
C PHE A 379 7.17 7.95 7.55
N ARG A 380 7.80 8.62 6.57
CA ARG A 380 8.98 8.14 5.85
C ARG A 380 10.17 7.80 6.77
N ARG A 381 10.35 8.56 7.86
CA ARG A 381 11.40 8.33 8.87
C ARG A 381 10.87 7.92 10.24
N ALA A 382 9.57 7.63 10.36
CA ALA A 382 9.03 7.15 11.62
C ALA A 382 9.75 5.85 12.03
N ALA A 383 10.14 5.73 13.31
CA ALA A 383 10.86 4.56 13.82
C ALA A 383 10.12 3.26 13.46
N THR A 384 10.86 2.18 13.16
CA THR A 384 10.32 0.88 12.74
C THR A 384 9.24 0.35 13.69
N GLU A 385 9.35 0.62 15.00
CA GLU A 385 8.32 0.26 15.99
C GLU A 385 6.96 0.91 15.72
N THR A 386 6.95 2.14 15.20
CA THR A 386 5.74 2.86 14.79
C THR A 386 5.06 2.20 13.60
N TYR A 387 5.88 1.76 12.64
CA TYR A 387 5.40 1.06 11.45
C TYR A 387 4.80 -0.30 11.80
N ASP A 388 5.49 -1.07 12.65
CA ASP A 388 5.02 -2.39 13.08
C ASP A 388 3.72 -2.30 13.89
N LYS A 389 3.57 -1.28 14.76
CA LYS A 389 2.31 -1.02 15.46
C LYS A 389 1.18 -0.69 14.49
N LEU A 390 1.40 0.22 13.54
CA LEU A 390 0.39 0.59 12.55
C LEU A 390 -0.04 -0.62 11.70
N LEU A 391 0.91 -1.44 11.23
CA LEU A 391 0.65 -2.65 10.44
C LEU A 391 -0.15 -3.71 11.23
N THR A 392 0.35 -4.09 12.40
CA THR A 392 -0.21 -5.16 13.25
C THR A 392 -1.67 -4.91 13.57
N ASP A 393 -1.99 -3.65 13.84
CA ASP A 393 -3.28 -3.20 14.32
C ASP A 393 -4.40 -3.25 13.26
N GLU A 394 -4.10 -3.39 11.97
CA GLU A 394 -5.11 -3.53 10.91
C GLU A 394 -5.11 -4.91 10.26
N GLU A 395 -3.94 -5.43 9.92
CA GLU A 395 -3.89 -6.71 9.22
C GLU A 395 -3.96 -7.90 10.18
N GLY A 396 -3.95 -7.65 11.50
CA GLY A 396 -4.05 -8.68 12.53
C GLY A 396 -2.86 -9.64 12.56
N LYS A 397 -1.77 -9.30 11.86
CA LYS A 397 -0.54 -10.06 11.82
C LYS A 397 0.63 -9.13 12.08
N THR A 398 1.53 -9.52 12.95
CA THR A 398 2.85 -8.91 13.12
C THR A 398 3.81 -9.59 12.14
N GLY A 399 4.73 -8.88 11.49
CA GLY A 399 5.85 -9.58 10.86
C GLY A 399 6.69 -8.78 9.89
N ALA A 400 7.97 -9.16 9.79
CA ALA A 400 8.89 -8.66 8.78
C ALA A 400 8.39 -8.91 7.35
N GLN A 401 7.51 -9.89 7.15
CA GLN A 401 7.01 -10.30 5.84
C GLN A 401 5.80 -9.48 5.39
N GLN A 402 5.02 -8.88 6.30
CA GLN A 402 4.08 -7.85 5.84
C GLN A 402 4.80 -6.65 5.26
N ARG A 403 6.01 -6.35 5.76
CA ARG A 403 6.87 -5.31 5.19
C ARG A 403 7.38 -5.65 3.79
N THR A 404 7.15 -6.85 3.25
CA THR A 404 7.48 -7.14 1.84
C THR A 404 6.33 -6.80 0.89
N LEU A 405 5.10 -6.65 1.42
CA LEU A 405 3.93 -6.17 0.66
C LEU A 405 3.93 -4.65 0.48
N TRP A 406 4.70 -3.94 1.31
CA TRP A 406 4.73 -2.49 1.46
C TRP A 406 6.18 -2.01 1.42
N THR A 407 6.54 -1.06 0.56
CA THR A 407 7.93 -0.54 0.56
C THR A 407 8.22 0.39 1.73
N SER A 408 7.18 0.99 2.32
CA SER A 408 7.29 1.80 3.53
C SER A 408 5.96 1.93 4.29
N SER A 409 6.04 2.44 5.53
CA SER A 409 4.90 2.91 6.34
C SER A 409 4.08 3.98 5.63
N GLU A 410 4.78 4.88 4.95
CA GLU A 410 4.19 6.00 4.23
C GLU A 410 3.30 5.50 3.09
N GLU A 411 3.75 4.48 2.34
CA GLU A 411 2.95 3.85 1.29
C GLU A 411 1.70 3.14 1.82
N LEU A 412 1.86 2.34 2.89
CA LEU A 412 0.74 1.68 3.55
C LEU A 412 -0.35 2.71 3.90
N LEU A 413 0.06 3.77 4.60
CA LEU A 413 -0.88 4.81 4.99
C LEU A 413 -1.44 5.50 3.74
N ASN A 414 -0.62 5.84 2.74
CA ASN A 414 -1.05 6.63 1.60
C ASN A 414 -2.10 5.89 0.77
N ILE A 415 -1.82 4.61 0.51
CA ILE A 415 -2.75 3.73 -0.20
C ILE A 415 -4.03 3.56 0.61
N THR A 416 -3.94 3.22 1.90
CA THR A 416 -5.13 2.90 2.72
C THR A 416 -5.97 4.13 3.09
N THR A 417 -5.40 5.33 3.22
CA THR A 417 -6.14 6.53 3.66
C THR A 417 -6.45 7.52 2.57
N SER A 418 -5.66 7.55 1.49
CA SER A 418 -5.76 8.58 0.46
C SER A 418 -6.14 7.98 -0.89
N GLU A 419 -5.33 7.07 -1.42
CA GLU A 419 -5.60 6.42 -2.70
C GLU A 419 -6.94 5.66 -2.67
N ASN A 420 -7.17 4.82 -1.66
CA ASN A 420 -8.40 4.02 -1.59
C ASN A 420 -9.65 4.86 -1.33
N GLN A 421 -9.54 6.03 -0.68
CA GLN A 421 -10.66 6.96 -0.60
C GLN A 421 -11.01 7.52 -1.97
N LEU A 422 -10.01 8.00 -2.71
CA LEU A 422 -10.21 8.48 -4.09
C LEU A 422 -10.79 7.39 -4.99
N ARG A 423 -10.27 6.15 -4.89
CA ARG A 423 -10.83 4.99 -5.62
C ARG A 423 -12.31 4.79 -5.29
N GLY A 424 -12.68 4.88 -4.00
CA GLY A 424 -14.06 4.78 -3.54
C GLY A 424 -14.98 5.85 -4.14
N GLU A 425 -14.53 7.11 -4.24
CA GLU A 425 -15.32 8.21 -4.84
C GLU A 425 -15.60 8.00 -6.33
N HIS A 426 -14.73 7.25 -7.00
CA HIS A 426 -14.82 6.96 -8.43
C HIS A 426 -15.27 5.52 -8.74
N LEU A 427 -15.73 4.76 -7.74
CA LEU A 427 -16.19 3.37 -7.87
C LEU A 427 -15.13 2.41 -8.42
N ILE A 428 -13.85 2.64 -8.12
CA ILE A 428 -12.74 1.77 -8.50
C ILE A 428 -12.45 0.82 -7.33
N SER A 429 -12.05 -0.41 -7.64
CA SER A 429 -11.54 -1.35 -6.62
C SER A 429 -10.35 -0.76 -5.87
N GLU A 430 -10.34 -1.00 -4.56
CA GLU A 430 -9.22 -0.65 -3.68
C GLU A 430 -7.93 -1.38 -4.08
N ARG A 431 -6.80 -0.68 -3.92
CA ARG A 431 -5.46 -1.27 -3.97
C ARG A 431 -5.14 -1.85 -2.61
N SER A 432 -4.55 -3.05 -2.58
CA SER A 432 -4.21 -3.71 -1.32
C SER A 432 -2.73 -3.77 -1.02
N TYR A 433 -1.84 -3.66 -2.01
CA TYR A 433 -0.39 -3.77 -1.79
C TYR A 433 0.36 -2.71 -2.59
N HIS A 434 1.49 -2.25 -2.06
CA HIS A 434 2.36 -1.33 -2.80
C HIS A 434 3.21 -2.07 -3.84
N THR A 435 3.65 -3.28 -3.53
CA THR A 435 4.51 -4.09 -4.40
C THR A 435 3.78 -4.63 -5.66
N THR A 436 4.54 -5.15 -6.62
CA THR A 436 3.99 -5.73 -7.86
C THR A 436 3.20 -7.01 -7.58
N GLN A 437 2.28 -7.39 -8.48
CA GLN A 437 1.49 -8.62 -8.32
C GLN A 437 2.35 -9.89 -8.09
N PRO A 438 3.44 -10.14 -8.85
CA PRO A 438 4.32 -11.29 -8.58
C PRO A 438 4.95 -11.23 -7.18
N ALA A 439 5.45 -10.06 -6.78
CA ALA A 439 6.09 -9.88 -5.48
C ALA A 439 5.08 -10.03 -4.32
N ALA A 440 3.84 -9.56 -4.51
CA ALA A 440 2.76 -9.75 -3.56
C ALA A 440 2.39 -11.23 -3.43
N ALA A 441 2.28 -11.94 -4.56
CA ALA A 441 2.01 -13.38 -4.57
C ALA A 441 3.10 -14.17 -3.82
N ALA A 442 4.38 -13.87 -4.06
CA ALA A 442 5.50 -14.47 -3.35
C ALA A 442 5.44 -14.21 -1.83
N SER A 443 5.21 -12.94 -1.46
CA SER A 443 5.14 -12.51 -0.06
C SER A 443 3.98 -13.18 0.68
N LEU A 444 2.81 -13.30 0.06
CA LEU A 444 1.65 -13.97 0.64
C LEU A 444 1.93 -15.46 0.88
N PHE A 445 2.62 -16.14 -0.03
CA PHE A 445 3.04 -17.52 0.21
C PHE A 445 4.01 -17.64 1.39
N GLN A 446 4.99 -16.73 1.49
CA GLN A 446 5.93 -16.72 2.61
C GLN A 446 5.21 -16.50 3.96
N ILE A 447 4.27 -15.55 4.01
CA ILE A 447 3.43 -15.30 5.19
C ILE A 447 2.64 -16.57 5.58
N ASP A 448 2.01 -17.25 4.60
CA ASP A 448 1.25 -18.47 4.86
C ASP A 448 2.16 -19.63 5.31
N LEU A 449 3.37 -19.71 4.75
CA LEU A 449 4.37 -20.71 5.10
C LEU A 449 4.89 -20.52 6.52
N GLU A 450 5.13 -19.29 6.95
CA GLU A 450 5.59 -18.99 8.30
C GLU A 450 4.49 -19.19 9.33
N ALA A 451 3.26 -18.76 9.03
CA ALA A 451 2.11 -19.08 9.87
C ALA A 451 1.97 -20.60 10.07
N LEU A 452 2.27 -21.39 9.03
CA LEU A 452 2.33 -22.84 9.13
C LEU A 452 3.51 -23.32 10.00
N LEU A 453 4.73 -22.80 9.78
CA LEU A 453 5.91 -23.15 10.59
C LEU A 453 5.74 -22.75 12.07
N ASP A 454 4.96 -21.72 12.34
CA ASP A 454 4.66 -21.25 13.69
C ASP A 454 3.94 -22.32 14.54
N GLU A 455 3.23 -23.25 13.90
CA GLU A 455 2.55 -24.39 14.57
C GLU A 455 3.51 -25.50 15.05
N VAL A 456 4.78 -25.45 14.63
CA VAL A 456 5.82 -26.42 14.98
C VAL A 456 7.03 -25.73 15.61
N LYS A 457 6.81 -24.57 16.24
CA LYS A 457 7.87 -23.86 16.97
C LYS A 457 8.54 -24.74 18.04
N GLY A 458 9.81 -24.44 18.29
CA GLY A 458 10.55 -24.99 19.43
C GLY A 458 11.68 -25.95 19.06
N GLY A 459 12.26 -25.83 17.85
CA GLY A 459 13.37 -26.67 17.38
C GLY A 459 12.94 -27.83 16.47
N THR A 460 11.63 -27.96 16.18
CA THR A 460 11.10 -28.93 15.22
C THR A 460 11.28 -28.47 13.76
N GLU A 461 11.45 -27.16 13.53
CA GLU A 461 11.54 -26.51 12.23
C GLU A 461 12.70 -27.08 11.38
N LYS A 462 13.83 -27.44 11.99
CA LYS A 462 14.97 -28.05 11.29
C LYS A 462 14.63 -29.41 10.67
N TYR A 463 13.75 -30.19 11.30
CA TYR A 463 13.30 -31.48 10.80
C TYR A 463 12.24 -31.34 9.72
N VAL A 464 11.45 -30.26 9.76
CA VAL A 464 10.55 -29.89 8.67
C VAL A 464 11.37 -29.49 7.44
N ALA A 465 12.32 -28.56 7.62
CA ALA A 465 13.19 -28.09 6.55
C ALA A 465 14.04 -29.20 5.93
N GLY A 466 14.46 -30.19 6.70
CA GLY A 466 15.22 -31.35 6.22
C GLY A 466 14.39 -32.44 5.53
N SER A 467 13.06 -32.30 5.41
CA SER A 467 12.21 -33.33 4.80
C SER A 467 12.22 -33.29 3.26
N GLN A 468 12.04 -34.45 2.62
CA GLN A 468 11.99 -34.54 1.15
C GLN A 468 10.93 -33.64 0.54
N LEU A 469 9.73 -33.61 1.14
CA LEU A 469 8.64 -32.76 0.66
C LEU A 469 9.04 -31.28 0.71
N TRP A 470 9.73 -30.87 1.77
CA TRP A 470 10.26 -29.51 1.85
C TRP A 470 11.31 -29.24 0.77
N GLN A 471 12.32 -30.10 0.66
CA GLN A 471 13.45 -29.92 -0.27
C GLN A 471 13.02 -29.94 -1.75
N THR A 472 12.07 -30.80 -2.10
CA THR A 472 11.62 -30.98 -3.49
C THR A 472 10.48 -30.06 -3.89
N SER A 473 9.63 -29.63 -2.95
CA SER A 473 8.39 -28.92 -3.28
C SER A 473 8.29 -27.52 -2.66
N ILE A 474 8.86 -27.26 -1.48
CA ILE A 474 8.76 -25.94 -0.84
C ILE A 474 10.00 -25.09 -1.14
N ALA A 475 11.20 -25.59 -0.87
CA ALA A 475 12.43 -24.82 -1.04
C ALA A 475 12.63 -24.26 -2.47
N PRO A 476 12.33 -24.99 -3.56
CA PRO A 476 12.43 -24.45 -4.91
C PRO A 476 11.43 -23.31 -5.18
N THR A 477 10.24 -23.36 -4.56
CA THR A 477 9.19 -22.36 -4.78
C THR A 477 9.57 -20.99 -4.21
N LEU A 478 10.35 -20.95 -3.14
CA LEU A 478 10.82 -19.72 -2.50
C LEU A 478 11.76 -18.90 -3.40
N ASN A 479 12.42 -19.57 -4.36
CA ASN A 479 13.37 -18.94 -5.29
C ASN A 479 12.79 -18.74 -6.70
N ASP A 480 11.50 -19.02 -6.90
CA ASP A 480 10.86 -18.82 -8.19
C ASP A 480 10.75 -17.33 -8.53
N LYS A 481 11.00 -17.00 -9.80
CA LYS A 481 10.90 -15.64 -10.33
C LYS A 481 9.55 -15.36 -10.98
N ASP A 482 8.83 -16.39 -11.44
CA ASP A 482 7.58 -16.21 -12.20
C ASP A 482 6.35 -16.36 -11.31
N TRP A 483 6.30 -15.63 -10.20
CA TRP A 483 5.14 -15.65 -9.32
C TRP A 483 3.90 -15.08 -10.03
N SER A 484 2.77 -15.78 -9.88
CA SER A 484 1.44 -15.33 -10.30
C SER A 484 0.39 -15.76 -9.26
N PRO A 485 -0.83 -15.20 -9.31
CA PRO A 485 -1.92 -15.64 -8.45
C PRO A 485 -2.24 -17.14 -8.60
N GLU A 486 -2.18 -17.68 -9.81
CA GLU A 486 -2.39 -19.11 -10.07
C GLU A 486 -1.30 -19.98 -9.43
N ARG A 487 -0.02 -19.57 -9.58
CA ARG A 487 1.10 -20.29 -8.94
C ARG A 487 1.01 -20.21 -7.41
N LEU A 488 0.57 -19.08 -6.84
CA LEU A 488 0.31 -18.96 -5.41
C LEU A 488 -0.74 -20.00 -4.96
N ASP A 489 -1.87 -20.10 -5.66
CA ASP A 489 -2.93 -21.05 -5.32
C ASP A 489 -2.48 -22.51 -5.45
N GLU A 490 -1.68 -22.83 -6.47
CA GLU A 490 -1.07 -24.16 -6.62
C GLU A 490 -0.15 -24.49 -5.44
N ARG A 491 0.68 -23.54 -5.02
CA ARG A 491 1.65 -23.72 -3.92
C ARG A 491 0.99 -23.80 -2.57
N ARG A 492 -0.09 -23.03 -2.34
CA ARG A 492 -0.89 -23.14 -1.11
C ARG A 492 -1.45 -24.55 -0.90
N LYS A 493 -1.72 -25.31 -1.97
CA LYS A 493 -2.15 -26.72 -1.86
C LYS A 493 -1.06 -27.64 -1.31
N LEU A 494 0.20 -27.21 -1.26
CA LEU A 494 1.31 -27.95 -0.65
C LEU A 494 1.31 -27.81 0.88
N LEU A 495 0.84 -26.67 1.41
CA LEU A 495 0.91 -26.35 2.84
C LEU A 495 0.16 -27.38 3.72
N PRO A 496 -1.08 -27.79 3.40
CA PRO A 496 -1.75 -28.86 4.15
C PRO A 496 -1.03 -30.20 4.09
N LYS A 497 -0.32 -30.51 2.98
CA LYS A 497 0.46 -31.74 2.87
C LYS A 497 1.62 -31.71 3.86
N VAL A 498 2.37 -30.61 3.91
CA VAL A 498 3.45 -30.41 4.90
C VAL A 498 2.92 -30.56 6.32
N ARG A 499 1.80 -29.90 6.64
CA ARG A 499 1.16 -30.00 7.96
C ARG A 499 0.83 -31.44 8.33
N ASN A 500 0.22 -32.20 7.41
CA ASN A 500 -0.35 -33.51 7.73
C ASN A 500 0.69 -34.65 7.67
N THR A 501 1.74 -34.53 6.86
CA THR A 501 2.73 -35.61 6.67
C THR A 501 4.07 -35.31 7.33
N VAL A 502 4.55 -34.07 7.27
CA VAL A 502 5.90 -33.71 7.75
C VAL A 502 5.86 -33.38 9.23
N PHE A 503 4.87 -32.64 9.71
CA PHE A 503 4.85 -32.17 11.10
C PHE A 503 4.80 -33.31 12.13
N PRO A 504 3.97 -34.37 11.97
CA PRO A 504 3.96 -35.47 12.93
C PRO A 504 5.31 -36.15 13.04
N VAL A 505 5.98 -36.38 11.90
CA VAL A 505 7.31 -37.00 11.84
C VAL A 505 8.37 -36.10 12.48
N ALA A 506 8.36 -34.80 12.15
CA ALA A 506 9.28 -33.83 12.69
C ALA A 506 9.17 -33.73 14.23
N ARG A 507 7.94 -33.68 14.76
CA ARG A 507 7.69 -33.65 16.22
C ARG A 507 8.22 -34.89 16.92
N LYS A 508 8.06 -36.07 16.32
CA LYS A 508 8.61 -37.33 16.87
C LYS A 508 10.14 -37.32 16.91
N LYS A 509 10.78 -36.90 15.81
CA LYS A 509 12.24 -36.75 15.74
C LYS A 509 12.76 -35.78 16.81
N TYR A 510 12.10 -34.63 16.94
CA TYR A 510 12.44 -33.63 17.95
C TYR A 510 12.24 -34.16 19.38
N ALA A 511 11.15 -34.86 19.66
CA ALA A 511 10.91 -35.44 20.99
C ALA A 511 12.01 -36.43 21.41
N LEU A 512 12.49 -37.27 20.48
CA LEU A 512 13.59 -38.19 20.75
C LEU A 512 14.93 -37.48 20.92
N GLU A 513 15.20 -36.44 20.12
CA GLU A 513 16.38 -35.59 20.31
C GLU A 513 16.36 -34.90 21.68
N ALA A 514 15.20 -34.35 22.08
CA ALA A 514 15.03 -33.70 23.38
C ALA A 514 15.21 -34.68 24.54
N GLN A 515 14.70 -35.91 24.43
CA GLN A 515 14.95 -36.98 25.42
C GLN A 515 16.44 -37.30 25.56
N LEU A 516 17.18 -37.40 24.44
CA LEU A 516 18.63 -37.60 24.48
C LEU A 516 19.37 -36.44 25.14
N LEU A 517 18.95 -35.20 24.87
CA LEU A 517 19.57 -34.00 25.46
C LEU A 517 19.22 -33.85 26.95
N ASP A 518 18.02 -34.26 27.37
CA ASP A 518 17.64 -34.31 28.79
C ASP A 518 18.50 -35.33 29.54
N HIS A 519 18.66 -36.54 28.97
CA HIS A 519 19.59 -37.53 29.49
C HIS A 519 21.02 -36.97 29.60
N HIS A 520 21.52 -36.24 28.60
CA HIS A 520 22.82 -35.54 28.73
C HIS A 520 22.83 -34.54 29.89
N THR A 521 21.80 -33.70 29.99
CA THR A 521 21.72 -32.61 30.98
C THR A 521 21.73 -33.16 32.41
N GLN A 522 21.00 -34.24 32.68
CA GLN A 522 20.99 -34.92 33.99
C GLN A 522 22.40 -35.38 34.42
N HIS A 523 23.32 -35.53 33.47
CA HIS A 523 24.67 -36.04 33.68
C HIS A 523 25.79 -35.09 33.20
N ALA A 524 25.47 -33.82 32.97
CA ALA A 524 26.41 -32.83 32.43
C ALA A 524 27.64 -32.58 33.33
N SER A 525 27.56 -32.91 34.62
CA SER A 525 28.69 -32.82 35.56
C SER A 525 29.82 -33.82 35.30
N VAL A 526 29.59 -34.81 34.44
CA VAL A 526 30.52 -35.92 34.19
C VAL A 526 31.08 -35.90 32.76
N MET A 527 30.35 -35.31 31.81
CA MET A 527 30.71 -35.37 30.40
C MET A 527 30.19 -34.15 29.64
N THR A 528 31.03 -33.60 28.77
CA THR A 528 30.65 -32.49 27.89
C THR A 528 29.64 -32.96 26.83
N LEU A 529 28.88 -32.03 26.25
CA LEU A 529 27.94 -32.37 25.18
C LEU A 529 28.65 -32.95 23.94
N ASP A 530 29.85 -32.47 23.64
CA ASP A 530 30.62 -32.95 22.50
C ASP A 530 31.11 -34.38 22.71
N ASP A 531 31.53 -34.72 23.93
CA ASP A 531 31.91 -36.09 24.27
C ASP A 531 30.70 -37.02 24.29
N PHE A 532 29.54 -36.53 24.77
CA PHE A 532 28.28 -37.28 24.70
C PHE A 532 27.89 -37.62 23.27
N LYS A 533 27.99 -36.65 22.35
CA LYS A 533 27.70 -36.83 20.92
C LYS A 533 28.68 -37.76 20.21
N LYS A 534 29.87 -38.03 20.77
CA LYS A 534 30.83 -39.01 20.22
C LYS A 534 30.49 -40.45 20.58
N ILE A 535 29.64 -40.70 21.59
CA ILE A 535 29.19 -42.06 21.92
C ILE A 535 28.49 -42.64 20.69
N LYS A 536 28.94 -43.82 20.24
CA LYS A 536 28.49 -44.43 18.98
C LYS A 536 26.96 -44.48 18.88
N ASP A 537 26.28 -44.99 19.90
CA ASP A 537 24.82 -45.14 19.86
C ASP A 537 24.10 -43.79 19.86
N VAL A 538 24.61 -42.80 20.60
CA VAL A 538 24.10 -41.41 20.58
C VAL A 538 24.27 -40.80 19.19
N ARG A 539 25.48 -40.91 18.62
CA ARG A 539 25.81 -40.43 17.28
C ARG A 539 24.92 -41.08 16.22
N ASP A 540 24.73 -42.39 16.29
CA ASP A 540 23.89 -43.14 15.35
C ASP A 540 22.44 -42.67 15.42
N VAL A 541 21.89 -42.40 16.62
CA VAL A 541 20.55 -41.81 16.73
C VAL A 541 20.51 -40.41 16.10
N PHE A 542 21.49 -39.54 16.37
CA PHE A 542 21.53 -38.21 15.73
C PHE A 542 21.66 -38.27 14.21
N ILE A 543 22.44 -39.22 13.66
CA ILE A 543 22.55 -39.45 12.22
C ILE A 543 21.21 -39.90 11.67
N ASN A 544 20.60 -40.93 12.26
CA ASN A 544 19.32 -41.46 11.80
C ASN A 544 18.19 -40.43 11.87
N LEU A 545 18.11 -39.62 12.94
CA LEU A 545 17.11 -38.55 13.05
C LEU A 545 17.23 -37.50 11.93
N ARG A 546 18.43 -37.29 11.38
CA ARG A 546 18.67 -36.39 10.24
C ARG A 546 18.34 -37.02 8.89
N GLN A 547 18.25 -38.34 8.80
CA GLN A 547 17.89 -39.05 7.57
C GLN A 547 16.38 -39.03 7.34
N GLU A 548 15.96 -39.16 6.09
CA GLU A 548 14.54 -39.10 5.72
C GLU A 548 13.78 -40.37 6.13
N ASP A 549 14.41 -41.53 5.94
CA ASP A 549 13.93 -42.87 6.22
C ASP A 549 14.24 -43.33 7.64
N TRP A 550 14.24 -42.41 8.59
CA TRP A 550 14.58 -42.70 9.97
C TRP A 550 13.72 -43.84 10.57
N ASP A 551 14.37 -44.79 11.19
CA ASP A 551 13.73 -45.92 11.88
C ASP A 551 13.24 -45.47 13.26
N GLU A 552 11.97 -45.06 13.37
CA GLU A 552 11.37 -44.62 14.63
C GLU A 552 11.45 -45.68 15.74
N PRO A 553 11.05 -46.95 15.52
CA PRO A 553 11.24 -48.01 16.50
C PRO A 553 12.71 -48.20 16.90
N GLY A 554 13.63 -48.26 15.94
CA GLY A 554 15.06 -48.43 16.22
C GLY A 554 15.68 -47.27 16.99
N CYS A 555 15.34 -46.03 16.63
CA CYS A 555 15.78 -44.84 17.35
C CYS A 555 15.21 -44.83 18.77
N THR A 556 13.91 -45.10 18.93
CA THR A 556 13.26 -45.15 20.25
C THR A 556 13.89 -46.23 21.13
N ALA A 557 14.16 -47.41 20.59
CA ALA A 557 14.86 -48.48 21.29
C ALA A 557 16.27 -48.05 21.73
N LYS A 558 17.03 -47.38 20.86
CA LYS A 558 18.36 -46.86 21.19
C LYS A 558 18.32 -45.75 22.25
N VAL A 559 17.39 -44.80 22.15
CA VAL A 559 17.20 -43.74 23.17
C VAL A 559 16.90 -44.37 24.53
N ASN A 560 15.97 -45.34 24.58
CA ASN A 560 15.65 -46.08 25.81
C ASN A 560 16.86 -46.86 26.35
N ALA A 561 17.67 -47.46 25.48
CA ALA A 561 18.89 -48.17 25.89
C ALA A 561 19.94 -47.21 26.47
N ILE A 562 20.15 -46.06 25.83
CA ILE A 562 21.03 -44.99 26.33
C ILE A 562 20.53 -44.49 27.69
N GLY A 563 19.24 -44.23 27.85
CA GLY A 563 18.65 -43.85 29.14
C GLY A 563 18.91 -44.88 30.24
N LYS A 564 18.78 -46.18 29.94
CA LYS A 564 19.13 -47.27 30.88
C LYS A 564 20.62 -47.29 31.22
N MET A 565 21.50 -47.13 30.23
CA MET A 565 22.95 -47.03 30.46
C MET A 565 23.31 -45.84 31.34
N MET A 566 22.66 -44.70 31.13
CA MET A 566 22.87 -43.48 31.92
C MET A 566 22.25 -43.57 33.32
N ALA A 567 21.30 -44.48 33.57
CA ALA A 567 20.82 -44.75 34.92
C ALA A 567 21.76 -45.67 35.72
N ASP A 568 22.67 -46.40 35.05
CA ASP A 568 23.59 -47.34 35.69
C ASP A 568 24.79 -46.64 36.34
N LYS A 569 24.83 -46.68 37.68
CA LYS A 569 25.89 -46.05 38.50
C LYS A 569 27.28 -46.64 38.25
N ASP A 570 27.39 -47.90 37.87
CA ASP A 570 28.68 -48.57 37.66
C ASP A 570 29.26 -48.25 36.27
N TRP A 571 28.39 -48.02 35.29
CA TRP A 571 28.81 -47.44 34.00
C TRP A 571 29.48 -46.08 34.19
N TRP A 572 28.92 -45.21 35.04
CA TRP A 572 29.50 -43.89 35.35
C TRP A 572 30.84 -43.94 36.06
N ARG A 573 31.05 -44.92 36.95
CA ARG A 573 32.35 -45.13 37.60
C ARG A 573 33.40 -45.48 36.55
N THR A 574 33.05 -46.32 35.59
CA THR A 574 33.93 -46.73 34.48
C THR A 574 34.17 -45.57 33.51
N ALA A 575 33.16 -44.76 33.20
CA ALA A 575 33.29 -43.60 32.31
C ALA A 575 34.11 -42.45 32.93
N LYS A 576 34.01 -42.19 34.25
CA LYS A 576 34.86 -41.22 34.97
C LYS A 576 36.33 -41.64 35.00
N ILE A 577 36.61 -42.93 35.14
CA ILE A 577 37.96 -43.47 34.99
C ILE A 577 38.39 -43.30 33.53
N GLY A 578 37.47 -43.53 32.60
CA GLY A 578 37.63 -43.28 31.17
C GLY A 578 38.04 -41.86 30.81
N THR A 579 37.43 -40.78 31.33
CA THR A 579 37.85 -39.40 30.99
C THR A 579 39.26 -39.06 31.47
N LEU A 580 39.76 -39.73 32.52
CA LEU A 580 41.17 -39.67 32.94
C LEU A 580 42.10 -40.47 32.00
N VAL A 581 41.54 -41.38 31.21
CA VAL A 581 42.26 -42.32 30.33
C VAL A 581 41.90 -42.14 28.84
N VAL A 582 40.99 -41.23 28.45
CA VAL A 582 40.62 -40.97 27.04
C VAL A 582 41.78 -40.29 26.30
N GLY A 583 42.71 -39.65 27.03
CA GLY A 583 44.03 -39.28 26.50
C GLY A 583 44.97 -40.47 26.20
N LEU A 584 44.73 -41.64 26.78
CA LEU A 584 45.60 -42.84 26.67
C LEU A 584 44.97 -44.02 25.89
N ILE A 585 43.64 -44.16 25.89
CA ILE A 585 42.92 -45.26 25.21
C ILE A 585 42.85 -45.05 23.69
N ALA A 586 42.89 -43.80 23.20
CA ALA A 586 43.02 -43.54 21.76
C ALA A 586 44.35 -44.07 21.19
N ILE A 587 45.41 -44.16 22.01
CA ILE A 587 46.70 -44.77 21.64
C ILE A 587 46.66 -46.29 21.85
N GLY A 588 46.01 -46.76 22.92
CA GLY A 588 45.92 -48.18 23.28
C GLY A 588 45.10 -49.04 22.31
N ILE A 589 43.95 -48.54 21.81
CA ILE A 589 43.08 -49.31 20.91
C ILE A 589 43.67 -49.38 19.49
N SER A 590 44.38 -48.34 19.02
CA SER A 590 45.13 -48.41 17.76
C SER A 590 46.34 -49.34 17.82
N LEU A 591 46.99 -49.50 18.98
CA LEU A 591 48.08 -50.48 19.16
C LEU A 591 47.54 -51.91 19.31
N TYR A 592 46.40 -52.11 19.98
CA TYR A 592 45.81 -53.43 20.17
C TYR A 592 45.22 -54.01 18.88
N LEU A 593 44.60 -53.18 18.02
CA LEU A 593 44.13 -53.63 16.71
C LEU A 593 45.27 -53.89 15.71
N LYS A 594 46.41 -53.20 15.85
CA LYS A 594 47.63 -53.48 15.06
C LYS A 594 48.37 -54.74 15.53
N PHE A 595 48.19 -55.12 16.81
CA PHE A 595 48.72 -56.35 17.39
C PHE A 595 47.88 -57.58 17.00
N LEU A 596 46.57 -57.43 16.82
CA LEU A 596 45.68 -58.51 16.38
C LEU A 596 45.75 -58.78 14.86
N SER A 597 46.31 -57.87 14.06
CA SER A 597 46.51 -58.10 12.62
C SER A 597 47.82 -58.83 12.26
N THR A 598 48.69 -59.14 13.23
CA THR A 598 49.99 -59.79 12.98
C THR A 598 50.10 -61.26 13.44
N THR A 599 49.00 -61.91 13.87
CA THR A 599 49.07 -63.30 14.39
C THR A 599 48.14 -64.30 13.69
N THR A 600 47.92 -64.13 12.39
CA THR A 600 47.37 -65.19 11.53
C THR A 600 48.28 -65.44 10.34
N GLU A 601 49.46 -66.02 10.60
CA GLU A 601 50.26 -66.77 9.63
C GLU A 601 51.25 -67.66 10.38
N THR A 602 50.82 -68.87 10.77
CA THR A 602 51.58 -70.15 10.86
C THR A 602 50.88 -71.15 11.78
N LYS A 603 49.91 -71.88 11.22
CA LYS A 603 49.89 -73.36 11.12
C LYS A 603 48.62 -73.83 10.41
#